data_AF-A0A9Q9CFH9-F1
#
_entry.id   AF-A0A9Q9CFH9-F1
#
_cell.length_a   1.000
_cell.length_b   1.000
_cell.length_c   1.000
_cell.angle_alpha   90.00
_cell.angle_beta   90.00
_cell.angle_gamma   90.00
#
_symmetry.space_group_name_H-M   'P 1'
#
loop_
_entity.id
_entity.type
_entity.pdbx_description
1 polymer ?
#
loop_
_entity_poly.entity_id
_entity_poly.type
_entity_poly.pdbx_seq_one_letter_code
_entity_poly.pdbx_strand_id
1 'polypeptide(L)'
;MKIHRMRQFLVMFSLVLTFNLVPKTAHAMNVNPESCEKLIINLLQPAIEEEMVKYYGEDLGKRVELYNYEMSILDLTAEPYKPTTVTLKITPMIGAHHPIGDYELYFSVDNAGEIKRLSFKPLKIYPETIERFQLTLPEME
;
A
#
# COMPACT_ATOMS: atom_id res chain seq x y z
N MET A 1 69.20 4.28 -3.51
CA MET A 1 68.16 3.71 -4.40
C MET A 1 66.90 3.25 -3.62
N LYS A 2 66.33 4.10 -2.74
CA LYS A 2 65.14 3.76 -1.91
C LYS A 2 64.01 4.79 -2.01
N ILE A 3 64.34 6.06 -2.24
CA ILE A 3 63.39 7.18 -2.24
C ILE A 3 62.51 7.19 -3.50
N HIS A 4 63.04 6.76 -4.64
CA HIS A 4 62.31 6.85 -5.92
C HIS A 4 61.14 5.87 -6.02
N ARG A 5 61.32 4.64 -5.48
CA ARG A 5 60.26 3.61 -5.42
C ARG A 5 59.14 4.00 -4.45
N MET A 6 59.45 4.71 -3.36
CA MET A 6 58.46 5.18 -2.39
C MET A 6 57.56 6.28 -2.97
N ARG A 7 58.12 7.16 -3.82
CA ARG A 7 57.35 8.19 -4.54
C ARG A 7 56.38 7.59 -5.57
N GLN A 8 56.78 6.51 -6.24
CA GLN A 8 55.93 5.82 -7.21
C GLN A 8 54.76 5.08 -6.54
N PHE A 9 54.99 4.47 -5.37
CA PHE A 9 53.92 3.84 -4.58
C PHE A 9 52.90 4.85 -4.05
N LEU A 10 53.36 6.01 -3.58
CA LEU A 10 52.47 7.05 -3.04
C LEU A 10 51.56 7.65 -4.13
N VAL A 11 52.07 7.82 -5.35
CA VAL A 11 51.29 8.33 -6.49
C VAL A 11 50.24 7.30 -6.94
N MET A 12 50.59 6.01 -6.97
CA MET A 12 49.63 4.94 -7.31
C MET A 12 48.53 4.79 -6.25
N PHE A 13 48.86 4.92 -4.96
CA PHE A 13 47.86 4.84 -3.88
C PHE A 13 46.89 6.03 -3.90
N SER A 14 47.37 7.23 -4.22
CA SER A 14 46.53 8.42 -4.41
C SER A 14 45.56 8.28 -5.60
N LEU A 15 46.01 7.65 -6.69
CA LEU A 15 45.18 7.44 -7.89
C LEU A 15 44.03 6.45 -7.64
N VAL A 16 44.20 5.47 -6.75
CA VAL A 16 43.14 4.47 -6.45
C VAL A 16 42.07 5.04 -5.52
N LEU A 17 42.41 6.00 -4.65
CA LEU A 17 41.43 6.65 -3.78
C LEU A 17 40.43 7.52 -4.54
N THR A 18 40.85 8.16 -5.64
CA THR A 18 39.95 9.05 -6.40
C THR A 18 38.93 8.31 -7.27
N PHE A 19 39.20 7.05 -7.65
CA PHE A 19 38.24 6.24 -8.44
C PHE A 19 37.04 5.74 -7.63
N ASN A 20 37.15 5.64 -6.30
CA ASN A 20 36.05 5.17 -5.44
C ASN A 20 35.12 6.30 -4.96
N LEU A 21 35.39 7.55 -5.35
CA LEU A 21 34.65 8.75 -4.94
C LEU A 21 33.78 9.34 -6.04
N VAL A 22 33.50 8.59 -7.12
CA VAL A 22 32.44 8.98 -8.05
C VAL A 22 31.12 8.83 -7.30
N PRO A 23 30.41 9.92 -6.95
CA PRO A 23 29.08 9.78 -6.39
C PRO A 23 28.25 9.05 -7.44
N LYS A 24 27.73 7.86 -7.10
CA LYS A 24 26.63 7.28 -7.87
C LYS A 24 25.54 8.34 -7.86
N THR A 25 25.30 8.98 -9.00
CA THR A 25 24.14 9.84 -9.17
C THR A 25 22.93 8.95 -8.96
N ALA A 26 22.34 9.03 -7.76
CA ALA A 26 21.01 8.49 -7.54
C ALA A 26 20.11 9.27 -8.49
N HIS A 27 19.74 8.67 -9.61
CA HIS A 27 18.64 9.18 -10.40
C HIS A 27 17.41 9.07 -9.51
N ALA A 28 16.98 10.21 -8.95
CA ALA A 28 15.69 10.27 -8.28
C ALA A 28 14.63 9.85 -9.30
N MET A 29 14.04 8.67 -9.07
CA MET A 29 12.90 8.22 -9.86
C MET A 29 11.77 9.23 -9.62
N ASN A 30 11.36 9.95 -10.65
CA ASN A 30 10.21 10.86 -10.54
C ASN A 30 8.94 10.02 -10.58
N VAL A 31 8.54 9.53 -9.40
CA VAL A 31 7.29 8.77 -9.25
C VAL A 31 6.21 9.73 -8.79
N ASN A 32 5.15 9.85 -9.58
CA ASN A 32 3.95 10.59 -9.18
C ASN A 32 3.33 9.88 -7.95
N PRO A 33 3.16 10.56 -6.79
CA PRO A 33 2.54 9.98 -5.59
C PRO A 33 1.17 9.35 -5.86
N GLU A 34 0.34 9.96 -6.71
CA GLU A 34 -0.98 9.42 -7.07
C GLU A 34 -0.88 8.08 -7.82
N SER A 35 0.18 7.92 -8.63
CA SER A 35 0.44 6.66 -9.35
C SER A 35 0.90 5.56 -8.41
N CYS A 36 1.66 5.90 -7.37
CA CYS A 36 2.01 4.97 -6.29
C CYS A 36 0.78 4.52 -5.51
N GLU A 37 -0.06 5.46 -5.07
CA GLU A 37 -1.27 5.15 -4.33
C GLU A 37 -2.19 4.24 -5.13
N LYS A 38 -2.45 4.57 -6.39
CA LYS A 38 -3.24 3.72 -7.30
C LYS A 38 -2.64 2.32 -7.45
N LEU A 39 -1.31 2.19 -7.55
CA LEU A 39 -0.65 0.90 -7.63
C LEU A 39 -0.84 0.09 -6.34
N ILE A 40 -0.67 0.70 -5.17
CA ILE A 40 -0.87 0.04 -3.87
C ILE A 40 -2.32 -0.46 -3.75
N ILE A 41 -3.29 0.39 -4.07
CA ILE A 41 -4.72 0.01 -4.06
C ILE A 41 -4.97 -1.17 -5.02
N ASN A 42 -4.47 -1.10 -6.25
CA ASN A 42 -4.62 -2.19 -7.23
C ASN A 42 -4.03 -3.52 -6.72
N LEU A 43 -2.90 -3.48 -6.03
CA LEU A 43 -2.25 -4.68 -5.50
C LEU A 43 -2.99 -5.26 -4.28
N LEU A 44 -3.62 -4.39 -3.48
CA LEU A 44 -4.44 -4.82 -2.33
C LEU A 44 -5.87 -5.22 -2.72
N GLN A 45 -6.31 -4.90 -3.94
CA GLN A 45 -7.68 -5.16 -4.42
C GLN A 45 -8.18 -6.58 -4.14
N PRO A 46 -7.43 -7.67 -4.44
CA PRO A 46 -7.92 -9.03 -4.16
C PRO A 46 -8.16 -9.28 -2.67
N ALA A 47 -7.32 -8.73 -1.79
CA ALA A 47 -7.49 -8.85 -0.35
C ALA A 47 -8.69 -8.05 0.15
N ILE A 48 -8.94 -6.86 -0.42
CA ILE A 48 -10.12 -6.05 -0.09
C ILE A 48 -11.40 -6.79 -0.48
N GLU A 49 -11.44 -7.37 -1.68
CA GLU A 49 -12.58 -8.16 -2.17
C GLU A 49 -12.87 -9.37 -1.27
N GLU A 50 -11.82 -10.09 -0.84
CA GLU A 50 -11.97 -11.21 0.09
C GLU A 50 -12.57 -10.76 1.43
N GLU A 51 -12.14 -9.62 1.97
CA GLU A 51 -12.70 -9.07 3.20
C GLU A 51 -14.15 -8.57 3.03
N MET A 52 -14.54 -8.08 1.84
CA MET A 52 -15.95 -7.78 1.56
C MET A 52 -16.82 -9.03 1.60
N VAL A 53 -16.36 -10.13 1.01
CA VAL A 53 -17.08 -11.41 1.03
C VAL A 53 -17.17 -11.97 2.45
N LYS A 54 -16.09 -11.88 3.23
CA LYS A 54 -16.10 -12.29 4.65
C LYS A 54 -17.07 -11.47 5.49
N TYR A 55 -17.07 -10.14 5.31
CA TYR A 55 -17.92 -9.25 6.08
C TYR A 55 -19.38 -9.39 5.65
N TYR A 56 -19.73 -9.13 4.40
CA TYR A 56 -21.12 -9.12 3.95
C TYR A 56 -21.72 -10.52 3.69
N GLY A 57 -20.91 -11.58 3.78
CA GLY A 57 -21.29 -12.93 3.36
C GLY A 57 -21.25 -13.10 1.83
N GLU A 58 -21.40 -14.33 1.35
CA GLU A 58 -21.24 -14.62 -0.09
C GLU A 58 -22.24 -13.88 -0.98
N ASP A 59 -23.51 -13.82 -0.58
CA ASP A 59 -24.58 -13.29 -1.43
C ASP A 59 -24.47 -11.78 -1.65
N LEU A 60 -24.24 -11.04 -0.57
CA LEU A 60 -24.08 -9.59 -0.64
C LEU A 60 -22.65 -9.21 -1.06
N GLY A 61 -21.63 -9.92 -0.57
CA GLY A 61 -20.23 -9.65 -0.90
C GLY A 61 -19.93 -9.73 -2.40
N LYS A 62 -20.55 -10.67 -3.14
CA LYS A 62 -20.40 -10.75 -4.61
C LYS A 62 -21.12 -9.65 -5.38
N ARG A 63 -22.06 -8.95 -4.73
CA ARG A 63 -22.81 -7.82 -5.31
C ARG A 63 -22.18 -6.47 -4.98
N VAL A 64 -21.22 -6.45 -4.04
CA VAL A 64 -20.48 -5.25 -3.69
C VAL A 64 -19.54 -4.91 -4.85
N GLU A 65 -19.66 -3.69 -5.33
CA GLU A 65 -18.74 -3.11 -6.29
C GLU A 65 -17.76 -2.21 -5.56
N LEU A 66 -16.48 -2.34 -5.95
CA LEU A 66 -15.36 -1.62 -5.41
C LEU A 66 -14.71 -0.82 -6.52
N TYR A 67 -14.63 0.50 -6.34
CA TYR A 67 -14.04 1.40 -7.32
C TYR A 67 -12.82 2.09 -6.71
N ASN A 68 -11.68 2.03 -7.40
CA ASN A 68 -10.42 2.57 -6.86
C ASN A 68 -10.48 4.09 -6.60
N TYR A 69 -11.34 4.83 -7.32
CA TYR A 69 -11.52 6.26 -7.09
C TYR A 69 -12.35 6.57 -5.83
N GLU A 70 -13.03 5.57 -5.26
CA GLU A 70 -13.72 5.63 -3.96
C GLU A 70 -12.85 5.08 -2.82
N MET A 71 -11.56 4.87 -3.08
CA MET A 71 -10.58 4.39 -2.11
C MET A 71 -9.47 5.42 -1.94
N SER A 72 -8.94 5.49 -0.71
CA SER A 72 -7.77 6.32 -0.42
C SER A 72 -6.89 5.69 0.65
N ILE A 73 -5.58 5.95 0.56
CA ILE A 73 -4.64 5.59 1.62
C ILE A 73 -4.71 6.67 2.71
N LEU A 74 -5.09 6.26 3.92
CA LEU A 74 -5.09 7.12 5.10
C LEU A 74 -3.70 7.18 5.76
N ASP A 75 -2.99 6.05 5.78
CA ASP A 75 -1.64 5.94 6.31
C ASP A 75 -0.83 4.87 5.59
N LEU A 76 0.47 5.13 5.40
CA LEU A 76 1.43 4.20 4.83
C LEU A 76 2.71 4.27 5.65
N THR A 77 2.98 3.21 6.40
CA THR A 77 4.19 3.10 7.22
C THR A 77 5.09 2.02 6.63
N ALA A 78 6.31 2.41 6.25
CA ALA A 78 7.35 1.52 5.75
C ALA A 78 8.63 1.72 6.58
N GLU A 79 8.90 0.79 7.49
CA GLU A 79 10.11 0.80 8.32
C GLU A 79 11.10 -0.28 7.84
N PRO A 80 12.42 -0.03 7.93
CA PRO A 80 13.43 -1.05 7.63
C PRO A 80 13.18 -2.33 8.44
N TYR A 81 13.25 -3.48 7.76
CA TYR A 81 13.12 -4.81 8.36
C TYR A 81 11.76 -5.13 9.02
N LYS A 82 10.74 -4.29 8.84
CA LYS A 82 9.37 -4.57 9.26
C LYS A 82 8.44 -4.71 8.04
N PRO A 83 7.32 -5.42 8.17
CA PRO A 83 6.27 -5.38 7.16
C PRO A 83 5.81 -3.94 6.90
N THR A 84 5.49 -3.63 5.65
CA THR A 84 4.84 -2.37 5.30
C THR A 84 3.40 -2.43 5.79
N THR A 85 2.91 -1.39 6.44
CA THR A 85 1.51 -1.33 6.87
C THR A 85 0.76 -0.24 6.14
N VAL A 86 -0.46 -0.56 5.72
CA VAL A 86 -1.31 0.32 4.92
C VAL A 86 -2.68 0.43 5.57
N THR A 87 -3.12 1.65 5.84
CA THR A 87 -4.49 1.94 6.27
C THR A 87 -5.24 2.55 5.10
N LEU A 88 -6.35 1.94 4.71
CA LEU A 88 -7.19 2.34 3.59
C LEU A 88 -8.56 2.79 4.09
N LYS A 89 -9.08 3.86 3.49
CA LYS A 89 -10.52 4.12 3.46
C LYS A 89 -11.10 3.52 2.19
N ILE A 90 -12.21 2.79 2.30
CA ILE A 90 -12.96 2.29 1.15
C ILE A 90 -14.45 2.65 1.28
N THR A 91 -15.13 2.75 0.14
CA THR A 91 -16.58 2.89 0.05
C THR A 91 -17.17 1.80 -0.85
N PRO A 92 -17.51 0.61 -0.31
CA PRO A 92 -18.24 -0.41 -1.07
C PRO A 92 -19.61 0.10 -1.52
N MET A 93 -20.01 -0.25 -2.74
CA MET A 93 -21.25 0.21 -3.35
C MET A 93 -22.13 -0.95 -3.84
N ILE A 94 -23.43 -0.70 -3.96
CA ILE A 94 -24.36 -1.53 -4.74
C ILE A 94 -24.64 -0.81 -6.07
N GLY A 95 -24.03 -1.28 -7.15
CA GLY A 95 -23.96 -0.52 -8.39
C GLY A 95 -23.17 0.78 -8.22
N ALA A 96 -23.06 1.56 -9.31
CA ALA A 96 -22.18 2.72 -9.38
C ALA A 96 -22.56 3.94 -8.50
N HIS A 97 -23.70 3.90 -7.80
CA HIS A 97 -24.29 5.10 -7.19
C HIS A 97 -24.85 4.93 -5.79
N HIS A 98 -24.78 3.73 -5.20
CA HIS A 98 -25.38 3.48 -3.88
C HIS A 98 -24.30 3.02 -2.90
N PRO A 99 -23.62 3.95 -2.20
CA PRO A 99 -22.62 3.59 -1.20
C PRO A 99 -23.30 2.89 -0.02
N ILE A 100 -22.71 1.80 0.46
CA ILE A 100 -23.23 1.04 1.61
C ILE A 100 -22.72 1.65 2.91
N GLY A 101 -21.43 1.99 2.94
CA GLY A 101 -20.75 2.59 4.08
C GLY A 101 -19.34 3.03 3.71
N ASP A 102 -18.74 3.83 4.57
CA ASP A 102 -17.29 4.09 4.55
C ASP A 102 -16.65 3.15 5.57
N TYR A 103 -15.54 2.50 5.18
CA TYR A 103 -14.82 1.56 6.04
C TYR A 103 -13.33 1.87 6.05
N GLU A 104 -12.69 1.59 7.19
CA GLU A 104 -11.25 1.56 7.37
C GLU A 104 -10.76 0.11 7.36
N LEU A 105 -9.81 -0.19 6.49
CA LEU A 105 -9.09 -1.47 6.48
C LEU A 105 -7.62 -1.22 6.77
N TYR A 106 -7.08 -1.99 7.70
CA TYR A 106 -5.66 -1.94 8.05
C TYR A 106 -5.00 -3.24 7.64
N PHE A 107 -3.96 -3.16 6.82
CA PHE A 107 -3.22 -4.29 6.29
C PHE A 107 -1.73 -4.23 6.67
N SER A 108 -1.14 -5.41 6.78
CA SER A 108 0.30 -5.64 6.80
C SER A 108 0.69 -6.39 5.53
N VAL A 109 1.73 -5.92 4.85
CA VAL A 109 2.33 -6.57 3.67
C VAL A 109 3.79 -6.85 3.98
N ASP A 110 4.16 -8.13 4.00
CA ASP A 110 5.55 -8.52 4.25
C ASP A 110 6.42 -8.46 2.99
N ASN A 111 7.72 -8.77 3.14
CA ASN A 111 8.67 -8.70 2.03
C ASN A 111 8.47 -9.79 0.97
N ALA A 112 7.70 -10.85 1.27
CA ALA A 112 7.31 -11.86 0.30
C ALA A 112 6.04 -11.46 -0.47
N GLY A 113 5.39 -10.36 -0.08
CA GLY A 113 4.11 -9.92 -0.63
C GLY A 113 2.90 -10.57 0.03
N GLU A 114 3.10 -11.28 1.16
CA GLU A 114 1.98 -11.85 1.91
C GLU A 114 1.20 -10.73 2.59
N ILE A 115 -0.11 -10.69 2.33
CA ILE A 115 -1.02 -9.66 2.85
C ILE A 115 -1.80 -10.25 4.03
N LYS A 116 -1.81 -9.53 5.15
CA LYS A 116 -2.61 -9.86 6.32
C LYS A 116 -3.47 -8.66 6.72
N ARG A 117 -4.79 -8.87 6.81
CA ARG A 117 -5.67 -7.89 7.46
C ARG A 117 -5.42 -7.87 8.96
N LEU A 118 -5.18 -6.67 9.49
CA LEU A 118 -5.03 -6.39 10.91
C LEU A 118 -6.33 -5.85 11.54
N SER A 119 -7.08 -5.01 10.83
CA SER A 119 -8.39 -4.52 11.30
C SER A 119 -9.35 -4.24 10.14
N PHE A 120 -10.65 -4.24 10.46
CA PHE A 120 -11.76 -3.84 9.60
C PHE A 120 -12.73 -3.06 10.45
N LYS A 121 -13.06 -1.82 10.10
CA LYS A 121 -13.94 -0.98 10.91
C LYS A 121 -14.84 -0.13 10.03
N PRO A 122 -16.16 -0.07 10.26
CA PRO A 122 -17.00 0.94 9.64
C PRO A 122 -16.66 2.30 10.26
N LEU A 123 -16.54 3.29 9.39
CA LEU A 123 -16.46 4.70 9.73
C LEU A 123 -17.85 5.34 9.66
N LYS A 124 -18.66 4.91 8.69
CA LYS A 124 -20.01 5.41 8.45
C LYS A 124 -20.84 4.37 7.73
N ILE A 125 -22.12 4.28 8.05
CA ILE A 125 -23.11 3.49 7.30
C ILE A 125 -24.11 4.45 6.65
N TYR A 126 -24.57 4.14 5.43
CA TYR A 126 -25.58 4.92 4.69
C TYR A 126 -26.94 4.22 4.75
N PRO A 127 -27.82 4.58 5.71
CA PRO A 127 -29.09 3.88 5.95
C PRO A 127 -30.00 3.84 4.72
N GLU A 128 -29.96 4.87 3.88
CA GLU A 128 -30.74 4.97 2.65
C GLU A 128 -30.46 3.81 1.68
N THR A 129 -29.21 3.36 1.60
CA THR A 129 -28.81 2.21 0.78
C THR A 129 -29.26 0.91 1.45
N ILE A 130 -29.10 0.82 2.77
CA ILE A 130 -29.53 -0.35 3.55
C ILE A 130 -31.03 -0.59 3.39
N GLU A 131 -31.84 0.45 3.57
CA GLU A 131 -33.30 0.38 3.44
C GLU A 131 -33.74 0.08 2.01
N ARG A 132 -33.15 0.79 1.02
CA ARG A 132 -33.52 0.63 -0.40
C ARG A 132 -33.28 -0.78 -0.91
N PHE A 133 -32.17 -1.41 -0.51
CA PHE A 133 -31.80 -2.75 -0.96
C PHE A 133 -32.11 -3.84 0.06
N GLN A 134 -32.75 -3.50 1.18
CA GLN A 134 -33.12 -4.41 2.27
C GLN A 134 -31.91 -5.23 2.75
N LEU A 135 -30.76 -4.54 2.94
CA LEU A 135 -29.52 -5.19 3.34
C LEU A 135 -29.55 -5.53 4.83
N THR A 136 -29.07 -6.71 5.19
CA THR A 136 -28.75 -7.05 6.58
C THR A 136 -27.25 -7.00 6.74
N LEU A 137 -26.77 -6.06 7.55
CA LEU A 137 -25.35 -5.96 7.88
C LEU A 137 -25.05 -6.90 9.07
N PRO A 138 -23.87 -7.54 9.08
CA PRO A 138 -23.43 -8.30 10.25
C PRO A 138 -23.37 -7.40 11.48
N GLU A 139 -23.78 -7.93 12.63
CA GLU A 139 -23.48 -7.29 13.90
C GLU A 139 -21.97 -7.28 14.10
N MET A 140 -21.44 -6.15 14.54
CA MET A 140 -20.02 -6.03 14.83
C MET A 140 -19.73 -6.55 16.22
N GLU A 141 -18.83 -7.53 16.31
CA GLU A 141 -18.19 -7.93 17.57
C GLU A 141 -17.20 -6.86 18.08
#